data_AF-A0A6P5AAI1-F1
#
_entry.id   AF-A0A6P5AAI1-F1
#
_cell.length_a   1.000
_cell.length_b   1.000
_cell.length_c   1.000
_cell.angle_alpha   90.00
_cell.angle_beta   90.00
_cell.angle_gamma   90.00
#
_symmetry.space_group_name_H-M   'P 1'
#
loop_
_entity.id
_entity.type
_entity.pdbx_description
1 polymer ?
#
loop_
_entity_poly.entity_id
_entity_poly.type
_entity_poly.pdbx_seq_one_letter_code
_entity_poly.pdbx_strand_id
1 'polypeptide(L)'
;MEDDAKKRVEKTRQEYKIMWQKEKEAEERRKKELKVVSEGLSDYFRRNKTGTWAPMAVEMGLTPVDIGVIRTETMDRQEQLRRVLELWRYNMIMGGYGPQIGANIMIEYLGNAQMFDALRFLQPMLLKKLGIDVDVEQIRKEVKEKIALEARLKEEEEKANAEAAAIGNGIVNGINGDVNCVA
;
A
#
# COMPACT_ATOMS: atom_id res chain seq x y z
N MET A 1 -9.75 -8.27 51.77
CA MET A 1 -8.69 -7.77 50.87
C MET A 1 -8.31 -8.80 49.80
N GLU A 2 -8.16 -10.08 50.12
CA GLU A 2 -7.77 -11.12 49.15
C GLU A 2 -8.85 -11.45 48.10
N ASP A 3 -10.13 -11.43 48.49
CA ASP A 3 -11.26 -11.70 47.57
C ASP A 3 -11.46 -10.61 46.50
N ASP A 4 -11.15 -9.35 46.81
CA ASP A 4 -11.22 -8.25 45.84
C ASP A 4 -10.09 -8.32 44.81
N ALA A 5 -8.92 -8.82 45.23
CA ALA A 5 -7.81 -9.09 44.30
C ALA A 5 -8.17 -10.23 43.34
N LYS A 6 -8.74 -11.33 43.85
CA LYS A 6 -9.20 -12.47 43.01
C LYS A 6 -10.30 -12.06 42.02
N LYS A 7 -11.28 -11.26 42.46
CA LYS A 7 -12.33 -10.73 41.56
C LYS A 7 -11.77 -9.82 40.47
N ARG A 8 -10.79 -8.95 40.79
CA ARG A 8 -10.11 -8.11 39.79
C ARG A 8 -9.36 -8.93 38.75
N VAL A 9 -8.59 -9.93 39.19
CA VAL A 9 -7.86 -10.83 38.28
C VAL A 9 -8.81 -11.61 37.37
N GLU A 10 -9.93 -12.14 37.90
CA GLU A 10 -10.89 -12.87 37.09
C GLU A 10 -11.61 -11.96 36.07
N LYS A 11 -11.94 -10.72 36.45
CA LYS A 11 -12.47 -9.71 35.51
C LYS A 11 -11.49 -9.45 34.37
N THR A 12 -10.22 -9.17 34.68
CA THR A 12 -9.19 -8.95 33.67
C THR A 12 -9.00 -10.18 32.77
N ARG A 13 -9.07 -11.40 33.33
CA ARG A 13 -9.01 -12.63 32.55
C ARG A 13 -10.17 -12.76 31.56
N GLN A 14 -11.38 -12.39 31.96
CA GLN A 14 -12.54 -12.38 31.07
C GLN A 14 -12.38 -11.33 29.96
N GLU A 15 -11.90 -10.13 30.29
CA GLU A 15 -11.61 -9.08 29.31
C GLU A 15 -10.57 -9.54 28.27
N TYR A 16 -9.47 -10.17 28.71
CA TYR A 16 -8.48 -10.74 27.80
C TYR A 16 -9.04 -11.86 26.91
N LYS A 17 -9.91 -12.73 27.44
CA LYS A 17 -10.56 -13.78 26.63
C LYS A 17 -11.44 -13.18 25.54
N ILE A 18 -12.21 -12.13 25.85
CA ILE A 18 -13.06 -11.43 24.89
C ILE A 18 -12.19 -10.74 23.83
N MET A 19 -11.13 -10.05 24.24
CA MET A 19 -10.17 -9.42 23.33
C MET A 19 -9.56 -10.44 22.37
N TRP A 20 -9.05 -11.54 22.91
CA TRP A 20 -8.45 -12.62 22.12
C TRP A 20 -9.44 -13.24 21.13
N GLN A 21 -10.70 -13.48 21.53
CA GLN A 21 -11.73 -13.99 20.63
C GLN A 21 -12.00 -13.01 19.49
N LYS A 22 -12.11 -11.71 19.78
CA LYS A 22 -12.29 -10.68 18.75
C LYS A 22 -11.10 -10.62 17.78
N GLU A 23 -9.88 -10.69 18.29
CA GLU A 23 -8.68 -10.71 17.44
C GLU A 23 -8.64 -11.94 16.54
N LYS A 24 -8.98 -13.12 17.08
CA LYS A 24 -9.05 -14.37 16.31
C LYS A 24 -10.13 -14.30 15.23
N GLU A 25 -11.30 -13.75 15.53
CA GLU A 25 -12.37 -13.56 14.54
C GLU A 25 -11.96 -12.57 13.44
N ALA A 26 -11.27 -11.49 13.81
CA ALA A 26 -10.75 -10.52 12.85
C ALA A 26 -9.66 -11.14 11.96
N GLU A 27 -8.76 -11.94 12.54
CA GLU A 27 -7.72 -12.70 11.84
C GLU A 27 -8.31 -13.66 10.80
N GLU A 28 -9.31 -14.46 11.19
CA GLU A 28 -9.98 -15.39 10.27
C GLU A 28 -10.75 -14.65 9.18
N ARG A 29 -11.38 -13.51 9.50
CA ARG A 29 -12.01 -12.64 8.50
C ARG A 29 -10.98 -12.13 7.49
N ARG A 30 -9.84 -11.60 7.95
CA ARG A 30 -8.74 -11.13 7.09
C ARG A 30 -8.20 -12.23 6.19
N LYS A 31 -7.98 -13.44 6.72
CA LYS A 31 -7.55 -14.60 5.91
C LYS A 31 -8.56 -14.91 4.81
N LYS A 32 -9.86 -14.89 5.13
CA LYS A 32 -10.94 -15.09 4.15
C LYS A 32 -10.95 -14.01 3.08
N GLU A 33 -10.86 -12.74 3.49
CA GLU A 33 -10.79 -11.59 2.58
C GLU A 33 -9.63 -11.72 1.59
N LEU A 34 -8.43 -11.95 2.12
CA LEU A 34 -7.23 -12.08 1.30
C LEU A 34 -7.28 -13.28 0.37
N LYS A 35 -7.85 -14.40 0.81
CA LYS A 35 -8.08 -15.55 -0.06
C LYS A 35 -8.96 -15.17 -1.25
N VAL A 36 -10.10 -14.54 -0.98
CA VAL A 36 -11.04 -14.09 -2.03
C VAL A 36 -10.37 -13.13 -3.02
N VAL A 37 -9.63 -12.13 -2.53
CA VAL A 37 -8.94 -11.17 -3.39
C VAL A 37 -7.85 -11.83 -4.22
N SER A 38 -7.04 -12.70 -3.61
CA SER A 38 -5.92 -13.36 -4.29
C SER A 38 -6.41 -14.32 -5.38
N GLU A 39 -7.48 -15.08 -5.11
CA GLU A 39 -8.14 -15.93 -6.11
C GLU A 39 -8.73 -15.09 -7.23
N GLY A 40 -9.42 -13.99 -6.91
CA GLY A 40 -9.99 -13.09 -7.90
C GLY A 40 -8.94 -12.43 -8.80
N LEU A 41 -7.80 -12.01 -8.24
CA LEU A 41 -6.68 -11.46 -9.00
C LEU A 41 -6.05 -12.52 -9.90
N SER A 42 -5.88 -13.73 -9.39
CA SER A 42 -5.38 -14.86 -10.20
C SER A 42 -6.30 -15.12 -11.39
N ASP A 43 -7.60 -15.18 -11.17
CA ASP A 43 -8.61 -15.33 -12.23
C ASP A 43 -8.60 -14.16 -13.23
N TYR A 44 -8.44 -12.93 -12.75
CA TYR A 44 -8.32 -11.74 -13.60
C TYR A 44 -7.11 -11.86 -14.54
N PHE A 45 -5.92 -12.12 -13.99
CA PHE A 45 -4.70 -12.22 -14.80
C PHE A 45 -4.65 -13.48 -15.67
N ARG A 46 -5.38 -14.54 -15.30
CA ARG A 46 -5.55 -15.73 -16.16
C ARG A 46 -6.34 -15.38 -17.43
N ARG A 47 -7.36 -14.52 -17.30
CA ARG A 47 -8.20 -14.07 -18.42
C ARG A 47 -7.54 -12.92 -19.20
N ASN A 48 -6.87 -12.01 -18.50
CA ASN A 48 -6.21 -10.85 -19.10
C ASN A 48 -4.77 -11.18 -19.51
N LYS A 49 -4.61 -11.75 -20.71
CA LYS A 49 -3.30 -12.15 -21.28
C LYS A 49 -2.37 -11.00 -21.64
N THR A 50 -2.80 -9.74 -21.56
CA THR A 50 -1.94 -8.57 -21.79
C THR A 50 -1.70 -7.77 -20.51
N GLY A 51 -2.48 -8.04 -19.46
CA GLY A 51 -2.32 -7.44 -18.14
C GLY A 51 -0.97 -7.77 -17.51
N THR A 52 -0.43 -6.79 -16.78
CA THR A 52 0.79 -6.92 -15.99
C THR A 52 0.47 -6.69 -14.51
N TRP A 53 1.07 -7.51 -13.65
CA TRP A 53 0.98 -7.37 -12.18
C TRP A 53 1.95 -6.32 -11.64
N ALA A 54 2.88 -5.83 -12.46
CA ALA A 54 4.00 -5.01 -12.02
C ALA A 54 3.60 -3.66 -11.37
N PRO A 55 2.62 -2.89 -11.90
CA PRO A 55 2.18 -1.66 -11.24
C PRO A 55 1.68 -1.91 -9.82
N MET A 56 0.89 -2.97 -9.62
CA MET A 56 0.44 -3.37 -8.28
C MET A 56 1.59 -3.78 -7.37
N ALA A 57 2.59 -4.51 -7.88
CA ALA A 57 3.76 -4.89 -7.08
C ALA A 57 4.55 -3.68 -6.57
N VAL A 58 4.68 -2.62 -7.39
CA VAL A 58 5.33 -1.37 -6.97
C VAL A 58 4.55 -0.70 -5.83
N GLU A 59 3.22 -0.60 -5.95
CA GLU A 59 2.37 -0.05 -4.87
C GLU A 59 2.42 -0.88 -3.59
N MET A 60 2.59 -2.19 -3.72
CA MET A 60 2.83 -3.11 -2.59
C MET A 60 4.21 -2.95 -1.95
N GLY A 61 5.06 -2.07 -2.49
CA GLY A 61 6.41 -1.79 -1.98
C GLY A 61 7.49 -2.78 -2.44
N LEU A 62 7.24 -3.58 -3.48
CA LEU A 62 8.29 -4.41 -4.07
C LEU A 62 9.26 -3.53 -4.85
N THR A 63 10.55 -3.79 -4.66
CA THR A 63 11.61 -3.03 -5.33
C THR A 63 11.75 -3.46 -6.80
N PRO A 64 12.40 -2.65 -7.64
CA PRO A 64 12.73 -3.07 -9.01
C PRO A 64 13.54 -4.38 -9.08
N VAL A 65 14.37 -4.64 -8.06
CA VAL A 65 15.14 -5.89 -7.94
C VAL A 65 14.22 -7.07 -7.70
N ASP A 66 13.27 -6.97 -6.76
CA ASP A 66 12.28 -8.02 -6.48
C ASP A 66 11.47 -8.36 -7.74
N ILE A 67 11.01 -7.34 -8.45
CA ILE A 67 10.26 -7.48 -9.71
C ILE A 67 11.12 -8.18 -10.77
N GLY A 68 12.40 -7.81 -10.87
CA GLY A 68 13.36 -8.43 -11.77
C GLY A 68 13.55 -9.91 -11.48
N VAL A 69 13.80 -10.26 -10.21
CA VAL A 69 13.99 -11.65 -9.75
C VAL A 69 12.76 -12.50 -10.09
N ILE A 70 11.55 -12.04 -9.72
CA ILE A 70 10.31 -12.78 -9.98
C ILE A 70 10.11 -13.06 -11.49
N ARG A 71 10.44 -12.10 -12.36
CA ARG A 71 10.35 -12.27 -13.82
C ARG A 71 11.36 -13.28 -14.36
N THR A 72 12.53 -13.39 -13.74
CA THR A 72 13.59 -14.31 -14.17
C THR A 72 13.39 -15.74 -13.65
N GLU A 73 12.76 -15.91 -12.50
CA GLU A 73 12.53 -17.24 -11.89
C GLU A 73 11.50 -18.08 -12.67
N THR A 74 10.53 -17.43 -13.32
CA THR A 74 9.48 -18.13 -14.08
C THR A 74 8.91 -17.27 -15.19
N MET A 75 8.59 -17.89 -16.33
CA MET A 75 7.83 -17.25 -17.42
C MET A 75 6.31 -17.37 -17.24
N ASP A 76 5.85 -18.19 -16.29
CA ASP A 76 4.42 -18.33 -15.97
C ASP A 76 3.95 -17.13 -15.15
N ARG A 77 3.07 -16.33 -15.74
CA ARG A 77 2.52 -15.13 -15.11
C ARG A 77 1.68 -15.41 -13.87
N GLN A 78 1.04 -16.58 -13.81
CA GLN A 78 0.26 -16.97 -12.63
C GLN A 78 1.21 -17.25 -11.45
N GLU A 79 2.31 -17.94 -11.73
CA GLU A 79 3.36 -18.18 -10.74
C GLU A 79 4.04 -16.86 -10.33
N GLN A 80 4.32 -15.96 -11.28
CA GLN A 80 4.83 -14.63 -10.95
C GLN A 80 3.88 -13.84 -10.02
N LEU A 81 2.58 -13.82 -10.32
CA LEU A 81 1.59 -13.16 -9.48
C LEU A 81 1.54 -13.81 -8.08
N ARG A 82 1.57 -15.14 -8.00
CA ARG A 82 1.62 -15.86 -6.70
C ARG A 82 2.82 -15.40 -5.88
N ARG A 83 4.01 -15.32 -6.49
CA ARG A 83 5.24 -14.85 -5.84
C ARG A 83 5.15 -13.41 -5.35
N VAL A 84 4.56 -12.51 -6.14
CA VAL A 84 4.31 -11.11 -5.73
C VAL A 84 3.46 -11.07 -4.47
N LEU A 85 2.33 -11.79 -4.45
CA LEU A 85 1.41 -11.80 -3.32
C LEU A 85 2.04 -12.42 -2.07
N GLU A 86 2.89 -13.44 -2.22
CA GLU A 86 3.62 -14.06 -1.11
C GLU A 86 4.70 -13.16 -0.54
N LEU A 87 5.52 -12.54 -1.39
CA LEU A 87 6.58 -11.64 -0.96
C LEU A 87 6.00 -10.40 -0.26
N TRP A 88 4.94 -9.80 -0.82
CA TRP A 88 4.23 -8.71 -0.17
C TRP A 88 3.70 -9.11 1.21
N ARG A 89 3.01 -10.26 1.33
CA ARG A 89 2.50 -10.73 2.63
C ARG A 89 3.63 -10.95 3.63
N TYR A 90 4.73 -11.54 3.20
CA TYR A 90 5.90 -11.75 4.04
C TYR A 90 6.44 -10.41 4.57
N ASN A 91 6.63 -9.42 3.70
CA ASN A 91 7.11 -8.09 4.07
C ASN A 91 6.17 -7.38 5.06
N MET A 92 4.86 -7.47 4.85
CA MET A 92 3.86 -6.90 5.77
C MET A 92 3.89 -7.55 7.15
N ILE A 93 4.06 -8.88 7.21
CA ILE A 93 4.17 -9.60 8.48
C ILE A 93 5.46 -9.21 9.21
N MET A 94 6.59 -9.20 8.49
CA MET A 94 7.89 -8.84 9.05
C MET A 94 7.95 -7.37 9.51
N GLY A 95 7.19 -6.49 8.85
CA GLY A 95 7.02 -5.08 9.26
C GLY A 95 6.06 -4.86 10.43
N GLY A 96 5.44 -5.92 10.99
CA GLY A 96 4.50 -5.80 12.10
C GLY A 96 3.07 -5.42 11.70
N TYR A 97 2.76 -5.39 10.40
CA TYR A 97 1.45 -5.03 9.86
C TYR A 97 0.51 -6.22 9.65
N GLY A 98 0.88 -7.42 10.12
CA GLY A 98 0.07 -8.65 10.03
C GLY A 98 -1.43 -8.49 10.35
N PRO A 99 -1.80 -7.80 11.46
CA PRO A 99 -3.20 -7.57 11.83
C PRO A 99 -3.99 -6.65 10.88
N GLN A 100 -3.32 -5.99 9.93
CA GLN A 100 -3.91 -4.98 9.03
C GLN A 100 -4.06 -5.50 7.59
N ILE A 101 -3.59 -6.72 7.31
CA ILE A 101 -3.59 -7.32 5.97
C ILE A 101 -5.03 -7.80 5.64
N GLY A 102 -5.81 -6.99 4.94
CA GLY A 102 -7.20 -7.29 4.54
C GLY A 102 -7.48 -7.05 3.06
N ALA A 103 -8.75 -7.12 2.64
CA ALA A 103 -9.12 -6.82 1.23
C ALA A 103 -8.98 -5.32 0.90
N ASN A 104 -9.21 -4.45 1.88
CA ASN A 104 -9.13 -2.99 1.75
C ASN A 104 -7.76 -2.50 1.25
N ILE A 105 -6.66 -3.02 1.81
CA ILE A 105 -5.31 -2.59 1.40
C ILE A 105 -4.99 -3.01 -0.04
N MET A 106 -5.51 -4.17 -0.47
CA MET A 106 -5.37 -4.62 -1.87
C MET A 106 -6.16 -3.73 -2.82
N ILE A 107 -7.37 -3.31 -2.43
CA ILE A 107 -8.19 -2.38 -3.20
C ILE A 107 -7.45 -1.05 -3.35
N GLU A 108 -6.85 -0.56 -2.27
CA GLU A 108 -6.04 0.66 -2.28
C GLU A 108 -4.84 0.54 -3.22
N TYR A 109 -4.04 -0.54 -3.12
CA TYR A 109 -2.91 -0.75 -4.03
C TYR A 109 -3.32 -0.84 -5.49
N LEU A 110 -4.43 -1.52 -5.80
CA LEU A 110 -4.96 -1.58 -7.16
C LEU A 110 -5.44 -0.20 -7.64
N GLY A 111 -6.01 0.60 -6.76
CA GLY A 111 -6.43 1.98 -7.03
C GLY A 111 -5.24 2.87 -7.37
N ASN A 112 -4.23 2.90 -6.50
CA ASN A 112 -3.00 3.69 -6.70
C ASN A 112 -2.23 3.23 -7.94
N ALA A 113 -2.19 1.92 -8.21
CA ALA A 113 -1.61 1.33 -9.41
C ALA A 113 -2.45 1.60 -10.68
N GLN A 114 -3.58 2.31 -10.55
CA GLN A 114 -4.53 2.62 -11.62
C GLN A 114 -5.09 1.37 -12.32
N MET A 115 -5.13 0.24 -11.62
CA MET A 115 -5.62 -1.04 -12.12
C MET A 115 -7.15 -1.14 -12.02
N PHE A 116 -7.86 -0.12 -12.53
CA PHE A 116 -9.32 0.00 -12.41
C PHE A 116 -10.08 -1.16 -13.07
N ASP A 117 -9.54 -1.76 -14.13
CA ASP A 117 -10.16 -2.92 -14.77
C ASP A 117 -10.09 -4.17 -13.89
N ALA A 118 -9.00 -4.33 -13.13
CA ALA A 118 -8.90 -5.38 -12.11
C ALA A 118 -9.90 -5.13 -10.97
N LEU A 119 -10.03 -3.87 -10.51
CA LEU A 119 -11.03 -3.50 -9.50
C LEU A 119 -12.46 -3.78 -9.96
N ARG A 120 -12.83 -3.39 -11.19
CA ARG A 120 -14.16 -3.72 -11.76
C ARG A 120 -14.40 -5.22 -11.85
N PHE A 121 -13.36 -5.98 -12.20
CA PHE A 121 -13.47 -7.43 -12.26
C PHE A 121 -13.69 -8.05 -10.87
N LEU A 122 -13.04 -7.51 -9.83
CA LEU A 122 -13.16 -8.00 -8.46
C LEU A 122 -14.46 -7.56 -7.78
N GLN A 123 -15.02 -6.40 -8.12
CA GLN A 123 -16.17 -5.77 -7.46
C GLN A 123 -17.35 -6.74 -7.20
N PRO A 124 -17.85 -7.53 -8.18
CA PRO A 124 -18.94 -8.47 -7.92
C PRO A 124 -18.58 -9.54 -6.88
N MET A 125 -17.32 -9.99 -6.86
CA MET A 125 -16.85 -10.99 -5.92
C MET A 125 -16.68 -10.42 -4.51
N LEU A 126 -16.14 -9.20 -4.40
CA LEU A 126 -15.97 -8.47 -3.15
C LEU A 126 -17.33 -8.22 -2.48
N LEU A 127 -18.31 -7.73 -3.24
CA LEU A 127 -19.65 -7.50 -2.74
C LEU A 127 -20.31 -8.82 -2.31
N LYS A 128 -20.29 -9.84 -3.17
CA LYS A 128 -21.01 -11.11 -2.92
C LYS A 128 -20.38 -11.94 -1.78
N LYS A 129 -19.05 -12.02 -1.71
CA LYS A 129 -18.37 -12.93 -0.77
C LYS A 129 -17.95 -12.27 0.54
N LEU A 130 -17.73 -10.96 0.51
CA LEU A 130 -17.18 -10.19 1.64
C LEU A 130 -18.13 -9.08 2.11
N GLY A 131 -19.18 -8.74 1.34
CA GLY A 131 -20.04 -7.60 1.65
C GLY A 131 -19.35 -6.25 1.47
N ILE A 132 -18.25 -6.22 0.73
CA ILE A 132 -17.47 -5.00 0.46
C ILE A 132 -17.95 -4.42 -0.84
N ASP A 133 -18.65 -3.28 -0.77
CA ASP A 133 -18.99 -2.50 -1.94
C ASP A 133 -17.79 -1.61 -2.33
N VAL A 134 -17.45 -1.64 -3.62
CA VAL A 134 -16.29 -0.93 -4.16
C VAL A 134 -16.77 -0.01 -5.26
N ASP A 135 -16.82 1.30 -4.98
CA ASP A 135 -17.11 2.29 -6.01
C ASP A 135 -15.82 2.62 -6.79
N VAL A 136 -15.63 1.93 -7.92
CA VAL A 136 -14.43 2.09 -8.75
C VAL A 136 -14.33 3.50 -9.36
N GLU A 137 -15.46 4.16 -9.65
CA GLU A 137 -15.41 5.50 -10.24
C GLU A 137 -15.07 6.55 -9.18
N GLN A 138 -15.54 6.37 -7.94
CA GLN A 138 -15.10 7.19 -6.81
C GLN A 138 -13.60 7.02 -6.54
N ILE A 139 -13.10 5.77 -6.46
CA ILE A 139 -11.65 5.51 -6.29
C ILE A 139 -10.84 6.15 -7.41
N ARG A 140 -11.29 6.02 -8.66
CA ARG A 140 -10.63 6.64 -9.81
C ARG A 140 -10.56 8.16 -9.68
N LYS A 141 -11.64 8.79 -9.22
CA LYS A 141 -11.69 10.24 -9.02
C LYS A 141 -10.68 10.67 -7.96
N GLU A 142 -10.68 10.00 -6.81
CA GLU A 142 -9.75 10.28 -5.70
C GLU A 142 -8.29 10.11 -6.12
N VAL A 143 -7.96 9.04 -6.85
CA VAL A 143 -6.60 8.81 -7.36
C VAL A 143 -6.17 9.90 -8.33
N LYS A 144 -7.06 10.36 -9.23
CA LYS A 144 -6.76 11.48 -10.13
C LYS A 144 -6.50 12.78 -9.38
N GLU A 145 -7.32 13.07 -8.36
CA GLU A 145 -7.15 14.25 -7.52
C GLU A 145 -5.82 14.21 -6.74
N LYS A 146 -5.47 13.03 -6.19
CA LYS A 146 -4.20 12.81 -5.51
C LYS A 146 -3.01 13.05 -6.43
N ILE A 147 -3.00 12.45 -7.63
CA ILE A 147 -1.93 12.64 -8.62
C ILE A 147 -1.80 14.12 -9.01
N ALA A 148 -2.92 14.81 -9.23
CA ALA A 148 -2.91 16.23 -9.58
C ALA A 148 -2.34 17.10 -8.44
N LEU A 149 -2.66 16.77 -7.19
CA LEU A 149 -2.11 17.45 -6.02
C LEU A 149 -0.60 17.22 -5.87
N GLU A 150 -0.15 15.97 -6.00
CA GLU A 150 1.28 15.61 -5.93
C GLU A 150 2.10 16.32 -7.03
N ALA A 151 1.56 16.40 -8.25
CA ALA A 151 2.22 17.13 -9.33
C ALA A 151 2.37 18.63 -9.02
N ARG A 152 1.35 19.25 -8.43
CA ARG A 152 1.40 20.67 -8.01
C ARG A 152 2.40 20.90 -6.89
N LEU A 153 2.41 20.05 -5.87
CA LEU A 153 3.36 20.14 -4.76
C LEU A 153 4.81 20.00 -5.24
N LYS A 154 5.05 19.10 -6.19
CA LYS A 154 6.37 18.93 -6.79
C LYS A 154 6.82 20.17 -7.58
N GLU A 155 5.94 20.80 -8.34
CA GLU A 155 6.23 22.05 -9.05
C GLU A 155 6.56 23.20 -8.06
N GLU A 156 5.82 23.29 -6.96
CA GLU A 156 6.08 24.26 -5.88
C GLU A 156 7.43 24.00 -5.20
N GLU A 157 7.78 22.74 -4.94
CA GLU A 157 9.07 22.35 -4.37
C GLU A 157 10.25 22.66 -5.32
N GLU A 158 10.10 22.35 -6.62
CA GLU A 158 11.10 22.67 -7.63
C GLU A 158 11.31 24.18 -7.76
N LYS A 159 10.23 24.96 -7.69
CA LYS A 159 10.30 26.43 -7.68
C LYS A 159 11.00 26.97 -6.44
N ALA A 160 10.64 26.48 -5.26
CA ALA A 160 11.28 26.89 -4.00
C ALA A 160 12.78 26.55 -3.98
N ASN A 161 13.15 25.37 -4.50
CA ASN A 161 14.55 24.95 -4.63
C ASN A 161 15.32 25.83 -5.63
N ALA A 162 14.70 26.21 -6.75
CA ALA A 162 15.30 27.12 -7.72
C ALA A 162 15.51 28.54 -7.13
N GLU A 163 14.54 29.05 -6.37
CA GLU A 163 14.65 30.35 -5.67
C GLU A 163 15.74 30.32 -4.60
N ALA A 164 15.82 29.25 -3.80
CA ALA A 164 16.88 29.05 -2.81
C ALA A 164 18.28 28.99 -3.45
N ALA A 165 18.42 28.29 -4.59
CA ALA A 165 19.67 28.23 -5.34
C ALA A 165 20.09 29.59 -5.92
N ALA A 166 19.12 30.40 -6.39
CA ALA A 166 19.38 31.75 -6.88
C ALA A 166 19.88 32.69 -5.77
N ILE A 167 19.29 32.61 -4.57
CA ILE A 167 19.75 33.37 -3.39
C ILE A 167 21.15 32.92 -2.97
N GLY A 168 21.40 31.61 -2.90
CA GLY A 168 22.72 31.06 -2.56
C GLY A 168 23.83 31.52 -3.52
N ASN A 169 23.57 31.50 -4.82
CA ASN A 169 24.52 31.99 -5.83
C ASN A 169 24.72 33.52 -5.79
N GLY A 170 23.67 34.28 -5.46
CA GLY A 170 23.77 35.73 -5.25
C GLY A 170 24.66 36.11 -4.06
N ILE A 171 24.57 35.35 -2.96
CA ILE A 171 25.41 35.56 -1.76
C ILE A 171 26.88 35.23 -2.05
N VAL A 172 27.17 34.14 -2.77
CA VAL A 172 28.55 33.74 -3.11
C VAL A 172 29.23 34.74 -4.06
N ASN A 173 28.49 35.28 -5.04
CA ASN A 173 29.02 36.32 -5.93
C ASN A 173 29.18 37.68 -5.24
N GLY A 174 28.32 38.00 -4.26
CA GLY A 174 28.48 39.21 -3.43
C GLY A 174 29.76 39.19 -2.59
N ILE A 175 30.08 38.04 -1.98
CA ILE A 175 31.30 37.90 -1.16
C ILE A 175 32.57 38.04 -2.03
N ASN A 176 32.59 37.51 -3.26
CA ASN A 176 33.74 37.65 -4.16
C ASN A 176 33.87 39.07 -4.78
N GLY A 177 32.79 39.84 -4.83
CA GLY A 177 32.81 41.24 -5.28
C GLY A 177 33.46 42.19 -4.28
N ASP A 178 33.32 41.91 -2.98
CA ASP A 178 33.83 42.79 -1.91
C ASP A 178 35.31 42.59 -1.58
N VAL A 179 35.93 41.48 -2.00
CA VAL A 179 37.37 41.22 -1.73
C VAL A 179 38.32 41.95 -2.70
N ASN A 180 37.82 42.50 -3.82
CA ASN A 180 38.62 43.25 -4.80
C ASN A 180 38.59 44.78 -4.63
N CYS A 181 38.01 45.29 -3.54
CA CYS A 181 37.88 46.72 -3.25
C CYS A 181 38.71 47.15 -2.03
N VAL A 182 39.99 46.80 -1.97
CA VAL A 182 40.97 47.49 -1.11
C VAL A 182 42.19 47.80 -1.99
N ALA A 183 42.14 48.96 -2.63
CA ALA A 183 43.28 49.62 -3.25
C ALA A 183 43.96 50.55 -2.23
#